data_AF-A0AAU6WMQ1-F1
#
_entry.id   AF-A0AAU6WMQ1-F1
#
_cell.length_a   1.000
_cell.length_b   1.000
_cell.length_c   1.000
_cell.angle_alpha   90.00
_cell.angle_beta   90.00
_cell.angle_gamma   90.00
#
_symmetry.space_group_name_H-M   'P 1'
#
loop_
_entity.id
_entity.type
_entity.pdbx_description
1 polymer ?
#
loop_
_entity_poly.entity_id
_entity_poly.type
_entity_poly.pdbx_seq_one_letter_code
_entity_poly.pdbx_strand_id
1 'polypeptide(L)' 'MKISLSQRKLKDGRISLSIEFYRGSEITEDGKRKHLRSFENLDSYLISDPKTAKEKKKIKKL' A
#
# COMPACT_ATOMS: atom_id res chain seq x y z
N MET A 1 -0.19 18.01 -0.95
CA MET A 1 0.14 16.64 -0.49
C MET A 1 -0.98 15.71 -0.97
N LYS A 2 -0.64 14.59 -1.62
CA LYS A 2 -1.61 13.56 -2.03
C LYS A 2 -1.17 12.22 -1.45
N ILE A 3 -2.11 11.48 -0.87
CA ILE A 3 -1.88 10.14 -0.34
C ILE A 3 -2.68 9.16 -1.21
N SER A 4 -2.10 8.02 -1.55
CA SER A 4 -2.77 7.00 -2.36
C SER A 4 -2.52 5.62 -1.77
N LEU A 5 -3.57 4.81 -1.72
CA LEU A 5 -3.51 3.43 -1.28
C LEU A 5 -3.53 2.54 -2.52
N SER A 6 -2.53 1.67 -2.64
CA SER A 6 -2.50 0.65 -3.68
C SER A 6 -2.62 -0.74 -3.06
N GLN A 7 -3.24 -1.66 -3.79
CA GLN A 7 -3.40 -3.04 -3.36
C GLN A 7 -2.85 -3.99 -4.42
N ARG A 8 -2.19 -5.06 -3.98
CA ARG A 8 -1.67 -6.12 -4.84
C ARG A 8 -2.04 -7.49 -4.28
N LYS A 9 -2.64 -8.33 -5.12
CA LYS A 9 -2.92 -9.74 -4.77
C LYS A 9 -1.63 -10.56 -4.83
N LEU A 10 -1.36 -11.31 -3.77
CA LEU A 10 -0.23 -12.23 -3.66
C LEU A 10 -0.62 -13.63 -4.14
N LYS A 11 0.38 -14.45 -4.47
CA LYS A 11 0.20 -15.82 -4.98
C LYS A 11 -0.56 -16.73 -3.99
N ASP A 12 -0.45 -16.46 -2.70
CA ASP A 12 -1.09 -17.22 -1.62
C ASP A 12 -2.48 -16.71 -1.24
N GLY A 13 -3.05 -15.76 -2.00
CA GLY A 13 -4.38 -15.22 -1.77
C GLY A 13 -4.45 -14.07 -0.77
N ARG A 14 -3.33 -13.68 -0.17
CA ARG A 14 -3.26 -12.44 0.64
C ARG A 14 -3.28 -11.20 -0.26
N ILE A 15 -3.76 -10.09 0.28
CA ILE A 15 -3.63 -8.76 -0.34
C ILE A 15 -2.60 -7.97 0.45
N SER A 16 -1.58 -7.49 -0.25
CA SER A 16 -0.60 -6.54 0.28
C SER A 16 -1.07 -5.13 -0.05
N LEU A 17 -0.97 -4.23 0.92
CA LEU A 17 -1.29 -2.82 0.78
C LEU A 17 -0.01 -1.98 0.83
N SER A 18 0.05 -0.94 0.01
CA SER A 18 1.10 0.07 0.11
C SER A 18 0.53 1.48 0.03
N ILE A 19 1.14 2.38 0.78
CA ILE A 19 0.81 3.80 0.81
C ILE A 19 1.88 4.54 0.01
N GLU A 20 1.43 5.37 -0.95
CA GLU A 20 2.26 6.35 -1.62
C GLU A 20 1.98 7.74 -1.05
N PHE A 21 3.04 8.44 -0.64
CA PHE A 21 2.98 9.85 -0.24
C PHE A 21 3.60 10.72 -1.33
N TYR A 22 2.77 11.49 -2.04
CA TYR A 22 3.23 12.48 -3.01
C TYR A 22 3.34 13.87 -2.36
N ARG A 23 4.57 14.36 -2.25
CA ARG A 23 4.92 15.64 -1.58
C ARG A 23 5.13 16.80 -2.56
N GLY A 24 4.95 16.58 -3.86
CA GLY A 24 5.15 17.59 -4.90
C GLY A 24 6.27 17.21 -5.85
N SER A 25 6.88 18.21 -6.49
CA SER A 25 7.99 18.01 -7.42
C SER A 25 9.01 19.12 -7.30
N GLU A 26 10.26 18.80 -7.57
CA GLU A 26 11.37 19.75 -7.69
C GLU A 26 11.87 19.81 -9.13
N ILE A 27 12.54 20.91 -9.48
CA ILE A 27 13.33 20.99 -10.71
C ILE A 27 14.77 20.70 -10.31
N THR A 28 15.37 19.70 -10.94
CA THR A 28 16.77 19.33 -10.74
C THR A 28 17.70 20.33 -11.44
N GLU A 29 18.98 20.32 -11.11
CA GLU A 29 19.97 21.26 -11.66
C GLU A 29 20.09 21.18 -13.20
N ASP A 30 19.76 20.03 -13.79
CA ASP A 30 19.68 19.80 -15.24
C ASP A 30 18.33 20.23 -15.86
N GLY A 31 17.47 20.92 -15.11
CA GLY A 31 16.18 21.44 -15.54
C GLY A 31 15.05 20.42 -15.62
N LYS A 32 15.27 19.15 -15.20
CA LYS A 32 14.23 18.11 -15.25
C LYS A 32 13.31 18.18 -14.04
N ARG A 33 12.04 17.83 -14.23
CA ARG A 33 11.08 17.70 -13.13
C ARG A 33 11.24 16.34 -12.45
N LYS A 34 11.50 16.35 -11.14
CA LYS A 34 11.55 15.16 -10.28
C LYS A 34 10.42 15.16 -9.28
N HIS A 35 9.64 14.08 -9.26
CA HIS A 35 8.56 13.91 -8.29
C HIS A 35 9.07 13.41 -6.94
N LEU A 36 8.60 14.02 -5.86
CA LEU A 36 8.94 13.65 -4.49
C LEU A 36 7.88 12.67 -3.97
N ARG A 37 8.19 11.37 -4.09
CA ARG A 37 7.35 10.26 -3.64
C ARG A 37 8.08 9.43 -2.59
N SER A 38 7.36 9.00 -1.57
CA SER A 38 7.80 7.94 -0.66
C SER A 38 6.75 6.85 -0.58
N PHE A 39 7.20 5.61 -0.41
CA PHE A 39 6.32 4.44 -0.34
C PHE A 39 6.54 3.70 0.97
N GLU A 40 5.45 3.23 1.54
CA GLU A 40 5.45 2.39 2.74
C GLU A 40 4.56 1.17 2.49
N ASN A 41 5.07 -0.02 2.82
CA ASN A 41 4.24 -1.22 2.82
C ASN A 41 3.58 -1.36 4.18
N LEU A 42 2.29 -1.64 4.20
CA LEU A 42 1.61 -1.96 5.45
C LEU A 42 1.98 -3.40 5.85
N ASP A 43 2.51 -3.57 7.06
CA ASP A 43 2.94 -4.87 7.61
C ASP A 43 1.77 -5.86 7.82
N SER A 44 0.54 -5.42 7.56
CA SER A 44 -0.67 -6.22 7.63
C SER A 44 -1.16 -6.61 6.24
N TYR A 45 -1.53 -7.88 6.11
CA TYR A 45 -2.17 -8.42 4.91
C TYR A 45 -3.68 -8.54 5.14
N LEU A 46 -4.47 -8.11 4.16
CA LEU A 46 -5.90 -8.44 4.12
C LEU A 46 -6.07 -9.85 3.53
N ILE A 47 -7.01 -10.62 4.07
CA ILE A 47 -7.38 -11.95 3.55
C ILE A 47 -8.64 -11.76 2.72
N SER A 48 -8.58 -12.02 1.41
CA SER A 48 -9.69 -11.73 0.50
C SER A 48 -10.86 -12.71 0.61
N ASP A 49 -10.61 -13.95 1.01
CA ASP A 49 -11.63 -15.01 1.17
C ASP A 49 -11.28 -15.88 2.39
N PRO A 50 -11.73 -15.52 3.60
CA PRO A 50 -11.39 -16.22 4.84
C PRO A 50 -12.17 -17.55 4.96
N LYS A 51 -11.47 -18.69 4.91
CA LYS A 51 -12.09 -20.02 4.93
C LYS A 51 -12.16 -20.61 6.34
N THR A 52 -11.16 -20.34 7.17
CA THR A 52 -11.06 -20.90 8.53
C THR A 52 -11.62 -19.96 9.59
N ALA A 53 -12.07 -20.52 10.72
CA ALA A 53 -12.56 -19.74 11.86
C ALA A 53 -11.50 -18.75 12.39
N LYS A 54 -10.21 -19.12 12.31
CA LYS A 54 -9.07 -18.28 12.71
C LYS A 54 -8.94 -17.05 11.80
N GLU A 55 -9.08 -17.22 10.49
CA GLU A 55 -9.04 -16.13 9.51
C GLU A 55 -10.23 -15.17 9.68
N LYS A 56 -11.44 -15.71 9.86
CA LYS A 56 -12.65 -14.91 10.12
C LYS A 56 -12.54 -14.08 11.40
N LYS A 57 -11.93 -14.62 12.46
CA LYS A 57 -11.71 -13.90 13.73
C LYS A 57 -10.70 -12.75 13.59
N LYS A 58 -9.75 -12.86 12.67
CA LYS A 58 -8.74 -11.82 12.39
C LYS A 58 -9.36 -10.59 11.70
N ILE A 59 -10.40 -10.79 10.89
CA ILE A 59 -11.12 -9.71 10.20
C ILE A 59 -12.02 -8.91 11.15
N LYS A 60 -12.63 -9.55 12.15
CA LYS A 60 -13.58 -8.90 13.08
C LYS A 60 -12.95 -7.89 14.05
N LYS A 61 -11.62 -7.68 14.00
CA LYS A 61 -10.86 -6.79 14.89
C LYS A 61 -10.20 -5.61 14.17
N LEU A 62 -10.43 -5.46 12.86
CA LEU A 62 -10.12 -4.24 12.10
C LEU A 62 -11.35 -3.34 12.07
#